data_AF-A0A5M5EAY4-F1
#
_entry.id   AF-A0A5M5EAY4-F1
#
_cell.length_a   1.000
_cell.length_b   1.000
_cell.length_c   1.000
_cell.angle_alpha   90.00
_cell.angle_beta   90.00
_cell.angle_gamma   90.00
#
_symmetry.space_group_name_H-M   'P 1'
#
loop_
_entity.id
_entity.type
_entity.pdbx_description
1 polymer ?
#
loop_
_entity_poly.entity_id
_entity_poly.type
_entity_poly.pdbx_seq_one_letter_code
_entity_poly.pdbx_strand_id
1 'polypeptide(L)'
;MKIKRLINGVEKSYILYRKYCVKIAIEAQKYIDWDRDIGCEYFPSDGVCLTTTDAYVCPAASFFGVIKEKGKISQSEFKSICV
;
A
#
# COMPACT_ATOMS: atom_id res chain seq x y z
N MET A 1 -27.91 12.76 17.44
CA MET A 1 -26.77 13.49 18.04
C MET A 1 -25.65 13.66 17.02
N LYS A 2 -24.99 14.83 17.01
CA LYS A 2 -23.86 15.17 16.12
C LYS A 2 -22.71 14.15 16.19
N ILE A 3 -22.43 13.60 17.38
CA ILE A 3 -21.35 12.62 17.59
C ILE A 3 -21.56 11.31 16.82
N LYS A 4 -22.79 10.77 16.79
CA LYS A 4 -23.10 9.54 16.03
C LYS A 4 -22.82 9.71 14.54
N ARG A 5 -23.11 10.90 13.98
CA ARG A 5 -22.82 11.22 12.58
C ARG A 5 -21.31 11.25 12.30
N LEU A 6 -20.52 11.77 13.24
CA LEU A 6 -19.06 11.82 13.11
C LEU A 6 -18.44 10.42 13.16
N ILE A 7 -18.86 9.59 14.13
CA ILE A 7 -18.43 8.19 14.25
C ILE A 7 -18.71 7.42 12.95
N ASN A 8 -19.97 7.48 12.46
CA ASN A 8 -20.34 6.83 11.20
C ASN A 8 -19.55 7.35 9.99
N GLY A 9 -19.13 8.62 10.03
CA GLY A 9 -18.28 9.22 8.99
C GLY A 9 -16.89 8.61 8.97
N VAL A 10 -16.26 8.47 10.14
CA VAL A 10 -14.94 7.84 10.29
C VAL A 10 -14.98 6.37 9.86
N GLU A 11 -15.98 5.61 10.31
CA GLU A 11 -16.14 4.19 9.94
C GLU A 11 -16.28 4.00 8.43
N LYS A 12 -17.10 4.82 7.76
CA LYS A 12 -17.26 4.77 6.30
C LYS A 12 -15.97 5.11 5.56
N SER A 13 -15.26 6.15 6.00
CA SER A 13 -13.97 6.53 5.43
C SER A 13 -12.95 5.40 5.59
N TYR A 14 -12.90 4.75 6.75
CA TYR A 14 -12.01 3.62 7.00
C TYR A 14 -12.35 2.40 6.12
N ILE A 15 -13.63 2.04 5.98
CA ILE A 15 -14.06 0.95 5.08
C ILE A 15 -13.65 1.25 3.63
N LEU A 16 -13.84 2.50 3.19
CA LEU A 16 -13.47 2.91 1.84
C LEU A 16 -11.95 2.85 1.64
N TYR A 17 -11.19 3.34 2.61
CA TYR A 17 -9.74 3.25 2.66
C TYR A 17 -9.27 1.79 2.54
N ARG A 18 -9.76 0.89 3.40
CA ARG A 18 -9.39 -0.54 3.36
C ARG A 18 -9.75 -1.19 2.03
N LYS A 19 -10.90 -0.86 1.45
CA LYS A 19 -11.30 -1.34 0.11
C LYS A 19 -10.32 -0.93 -0.98
N TYR A 20 -9.83 0.31 -0.98
CA TYR A 20 -8.84 0.75 -1.95
C TYR A 20 -7.46 0.18 -1.68
N CYS A 21 -7.05 0.07 -0.41
CA CYS A 21 -5.76 -0.53 -0.07
C CYS A 21 -5.67 -1.99 -0.54
N VAL A 22 -6.74 -2.78 -0.37
CA VAL A 22 -6.79 -4.16 -0.92
C VAL A 22 -6.60 -4.17 -2.44
N LYS A 23 -7.19 -3.23 -3.17
CA LYS A 23 -7.01 -3.13 -4.62
C LYS A 23 -5.58 -2.77 -5.01
N ILE A 24 -4.95 -1.85 -4.27
CA ILE A 24 -3.57 -1.43 -4.49
C ILE A 24 -2.62 -2.62 -4.24
N ALA A 25 -2.81 -3.33 -3.14
CA ALA A 25 -2.06 -4.54 -2.79
C ALA A 25 -2.17 -5.62 -3.89
N ILE A 26 -3.39 -5.93 -4.34
CA ILE A 26 -3.62 -6.89 -5.44
C ILE A 26 -2.91 -6.45 -6.72
N GLU A 27 -2.92 -5.15 -7.03
CA GLU A 27 -2.23 -4.63 -8.22
C GLU A 27 -0.71 -4.77 -8.10
N ALA A 28 -0.14 -4.40 -6.94
CA ALA A 28 1.29 -4.50 -6.69
C ALA A 28 1.79 -5.96 -6.72
N GLN A 29 1.00 -6.89 -6.19
CA GLN A 29 1.31 -8.33 -6.15
C GLN A 29 1.57 -8.92 -7.54
N LYS A 30 1.02 -8.35 -8.61
CA LYS A 30 1.26 -8.81 -10.00
C LYS A 30 2.72 -8.66 -10.43
N TYR A 31 3.48 -7.79 -9.76
CA TYR A 31 4.86 -7.44 -10.10
C TYR A 31 5.89 -7.96 -9.09
N ILE A 32 5.43 -8.67 -8.06
CA ILE A 32 6.24 -9.19 -6.96
C ILE A 32 6.01 -10.70 -6.87
N ASP A 33 7.06 -11.48 -7.12
CA ASP A 33 7.06 -12.95 -7.04
C ASP A 33 7.75 -13.50 -5.78
N TRP A 34 8.48 -12.63 -5.07
CA TRP A 34 9.28 -12.97 -3.90
C TRP A 34 8.57 -12.77 -2.55
N ASP A 35 7.43 -12.05 -2.53
CA ASP A 35 6.53 -11.95 -1.37
C ASP A 35 5.12 -12.33 -1.84
N ARG A 36 4.38 -13.07 -1.02
CA ARG A 36 3.04 -13.59 -1.35
C ARG A 36 1.91 -12.85 -0.64
N ASP A 37 2.23 -11.94 0.27
CA ASP A 37 1.26 -11.21 1.09
C ASP A 37 1.58 -9.72 1.12
N ILE A 38 1.57 -9.10 -0.07
CA ILE A 38 1.72 -7.64 -0.17
C ILE A 38 0.50 -6.97 0.46
N GLY A 39 0.73 -6.16 1.48
CA GLY A 39 -0.27 -5.33 2.13
C GLY A 39 -0.25 -3.88 1.66
N CYS A 40 -1.15 -3.08 2.24
CA CYS A 40 -1.23 -1.64 2.00
C CYS A 40 -1.66 -0.95 3.29
N GLU A 41 -0.93 0.09 3.67
CA GLU A 41 -1.21 0.90 4.86
C GLU A 41 -0.93 2.39 4.62
N TYR A 42 -1.61 3.27 5.36
CA TYR A 42 -1.35 4.72 5.34
C TYR A 42 -0.41 5.12 6.46
N PHE A 43 0.71 5.72 6.11
CA PHE A 43 1.68 6.29 7.05
C PHE A 43 1.59 7.82 6.99
N PRO A 44 1.46 8.53 8.12
CA PRO A 44 1.23 9.98 8.12
C PRO A 44 2.23 10.82 7.32
N SER A 45 3.50 10.40 7.27
CA SER A 45 4.56 11.10 6.53
C SER A 45 4.68 10.64 5.07
N ASP A 46 4.45 9.35 4.82
CA ASP A 46 4.77 8.71 3.53
C ASP A 46 3.53 8.52 2.64
N GLY A 47 2.34 8.70 3.20
CA GLY A 47 1.07 8.46 2.53
C GLY A 47 0.77 6.97 2.40
N VAL A 48 0.18 6.58 1.27
CA VAL A 48 -0.20 5.17 1.02
C VAL A 48 1.04 4.38 0.64
N CYS A 49 1.35 3.37 1.45
CA CYS A 49 2.49 2.50 1.27
C CYS A 49 2.07 1.04 1.10
N LEU A 50 2.88 0.28 0.38
CA LEU A 50 2.87 -1.18 0.34
C LEU A 50 3.64 -1.72 1.54
N THR A 51 3.18 -2.82 2.09
CA THR A 51 3.88 -3.54 3.17
C THR A 51 4.21 -4.95 2.72
N THR A 52 5.33 -5.47 3.21
CA THR A 52 5.78 -6.85 2.95
C THR A 52 5.69 -7.70 4.22
N THR A 53 5.78 -9.01 4.07
CA THR A 53 5.87 -9.97 5.19
C THR A 53 7.10 -9.69 6.06
N ASP A 54 8.19 -9.21 5.45
CA ASP A 54 9.44 -8.82 6.13
C ASP A 54 9.41 -7.39 6.72
N ALA A 55 8.21 -6.80 6.86
CA ALA A 55 7.97 -5.48 7.44
C ALA A 55 8.63 -4.28 6.71
N TYR A 56 9.05 -4.43 5.44
CA TYR A 56 9.41 -3.27 4.61
C TYR A 56 8.17 -2.46 4.26
N VAL A 57 8.35 -1.14 4.24
CA VAL A 57 7.33 -0.15 3.90
C VAL A 57 7.77 0.63 2.67
N CYS A 58 6.92 0.64 1.65
CA CYS A 58 7.25 1.28 0.38
C CYS A 58 6.17 2.24 -0.09
N PRO A 59 6.47 3.54 -0.32
CA PRO A 59 5.49 4.44 -0.91
C PRO A 59 4.94 3.88 -2.23
N ALA A 60 3.62 3.72 -2.32
CA ALA A 60 3.00 3.04 -3.46
C ALA A 60 3.28 3.79 -4.79
N ALA A 61 3.31 5.12 -4.74
CA ALA A 61 3.65 5.95 -5.90
C ALA A 61 5.07 5.69 -6.41
N SER A 62 6.05 5.56 -5.51
CA SER A 62 7.44 5.25 -5.86
C SER A 62 7.55 3.87 -6.50
N PHE A 63 6.92 2.86 -5.89
CA PHE A 63 6.87 1.50 -6.44
C PHE A 63 6.29 1.47 -7.86
N PHE A 64 5.10 2.04 -8.07
CA PHE A 64 4.47 2.02 -9.41
C PHE A 64 5.23 2.89 -10.42
N GLY A 65 5.97 3.91 -9.98
CA GLY A 65 6.91 4.65 -10.81
C GLY A 65 8.00 3.74 -11.39
N VAL A 66 8.64 2.92 -10.55
CA VAL A 66 9.66 1.95 -10.98
C VAL A 66 9.06 0.87 -11.88
N ILE A 67 7.88 0.35 -11.55
CA ILE A 67 7.20 -0.65 -12.39
C ILE A 67 6.85 -0.08 -13.77
N LYS A 68 6.44 1.18 -13.86
CA LYS A 68 6.15 1.83 -15.15
C LYS A 68 7.38 1.88 -16.06
N GLU A 69 8.57 2.04 -15.49
CA GLU A 69 9.83 2.10 -16.23
C GLU A 69 10.40 0.72 -16.58
N LYS A 70 10.32 -0.24 -15.65
CA LYS A 70 11.02 -1.54 -15.75
C LYS A 70 10.13 -2.75 -16.01
N GLY A 71 8.83 -2.63 -15.76
CA GLY A 71 7.83 -3.71 -15.87
C GLY A 71 7.86 -4.76 -14.75
N LYS A 72 8.96 -4.87 -13.99
CA LYS A 72 9.12 -5.78 -12.84
C LYS A 72 10.12 -5.20 -11.84
N ILE A 73 10.14 -5.74 -10.62
CA ILE A 73 11.09 -5.33 -9.58
C ILE A 73 11.62 -6.54 -8.80
N SER A 74 12.94 -6.61 -8.65
CA SER A 74 13.58 -7.62 -7.79
C SER A 74 13.47 -7.24 -6.31
N GLN A 75 13.64 -8.22 -5.41
CA GLN A 75 13.63 -7.96 -3.97
C GLN A 75 14.72 -6.95 -3.55
N SER A 76 15.91 -6.98 -4.16
CA SER A 76 16.99 -6.03 -3.86
C SER A 76 16.66 -4.60 -4.30
N GLU A 77 16.03 -4.45 -5.47
CA GLU A 77 15.60 -3.13 -5.95
C GLU A 77 14.47 -2.57 -5.10
N PHE A 78 13.52 -3.41 -4.68
CA PHE A 78 12.49 -3.03 -3.73
C PHE A 78 13.12 -2.51 -2.43
N LYS A 79 14.02 -3.29 -1.82
CA LYS A 79 14.74 -2.88 -0.60
C LYS A 79 15.56 -1.59 -0.74
N SER A 80 15.94 -1.18 -1.95
CA SER A 80 16.67 0.08 -2.16
C SER A 80 15.78 1.33 -2.19
N ILE A 81 14.48 1.17 -2.44
CA ILE A 81 13.52 2.28 -2.55
C ILE A 81 12.49 2.30 -1.41
N CYS A 82 12.52 1.28 -0.55
CA CYS A 82 11.61 1.07 0.57
C CYS A 82 12.42 1.04 1.88
N VAL A 83 11.80 1.38 3.00
CA VAL A 83 12.42 1.45 4.34
C VAL A 83 12.09 0.21 5.16
#